data_AF-A0A1V6CJH1-F1
#
_entry.id   AF-A0A1V6CJH1-F1
#
_cell.length_a   1.000
_cell.length_b   1.000
_cell.length_c   1.000
_cell.angle_alpha   90.00
_cell.angle_beta   90.00
_cell.angle_gamma   90.00
#
_symmetry.space_group_name_H-M   'P 1'
#
loop_
_entity.id
_entity.type
_entity.pdbx_description
1 polymer ?
#
loop_
_entity_poly.entity_id
_entity_poly.type
_entity_poly.pdbx_seq_one_letter_code
_entity_poly.pdbx_strand_id
1 'polypeptide(L)'
;MVGRGFRLHPGKADCLVLDFGGNILRHGPVDDLRIKARGADDGTPPAKECPNCNALIHAAYTTCPECGHEFPQQERETHDRQASTAGILSGQVEDTEYEVEDVVYSVHVKRGADEGHPRTMRVEYQVGWNHWQSEWVCLEHAGYARGKAEAWWRERSNEPVPDSVDEAVDIASAGGLAPTVGITVRRVAGEKYDRVVKYRLGPKPVRDPEPEYVPADDDLIPF
;
A
#
# COMPACT_ATOMS: atom_id res chain seq x y z
N MET A 1 -16.61 21.62 4.66
CA MET A 1 -16.63 22.96 4.04
C MET A 1 -15.54 23.80 4.69
N VAL A 2 -14.46 24.16 3.98
CA VAL A 2 -13.29 24.86 4.57
C VAL A 2 -13.14 26.33 4.13
N GLY A 3 -13.84 26.78 3.09
CA GLY A 3 -13.60 28.09 2.45
C GLY A 3 -13.76 29.32 3.35
N ARG A 4 -14.57 29.25 4.41
CA ARG A 4 -14.65 30.36 5.40
C ARG A 4 -13.33 30.53 6.17
N GLY A 5 -12.64 29.42 6.42
CA GLY A 5 -11.36 29.35 7.12
C GLY A 5 -10.17 29.87 6.30
N PHE A 6 -10.30 30.04 4.98
CA PHE A 6 -9.20 30.48 4.11
C PHE A 6 -9.13 31.99 3.88
N ARG A 7 -10.07 32.79 4.39
CA ARG A 7 -10.01 34.25 4.27
C ARG A 7 -8.84 34.82 5.04
N LEU A 8 -8.00 35.66 4.43
CA LEU A 8 -6.84 36.25 5.11
C LEU A 8 -7.26 37.22 6.23
N HIS A 9 -6.51 37.22 7.33
CA HIS A 9 -6.67 38.18 8.45
C HIS A 9 -5.31 38.37 9.15
N PRO A 10 -4.89 39.62 9.49
CA PRO A 10 -3.55 39.89 10.02
C PRO A 10 -3.16 39.09 11.28
N GLY A 11 -4.14 38.75 12.12
CA GLY A 11 -3.93 37.98 13.35
C GLY A 11 -4.14 36.47 13.22
N LYS A 12 -4.34 35.93 12.02
CA LYS A 12 -4.64 34.51 11.82
C LYS A 12 -3.43 33.80 11.21
N ALA A 13 -2.73 33.01 12.02
CA ALA A 13 -1.60 32.20 11.59
C ALA A 13 -2.03 30.95 10.83
N ASP A 14 -3.07 30.27 11.29
CA ASP A 14 -3.54 29.00 10.74
C ASP A 14 -5.08 28.85 10.82
N CYS A 15 -5.58 27.73 10.30
CA CYS A 15 -6.98 27.34 10.37
C CYS A 15 -7.07 25.84 10.66
N LEU A 16 -7.51 25.48 11.87
CA LEU A 16 -7.78 24.09 12.23
C LEU A 16 -8.99 23.56 11.47
N VAL A 17 -8.83 22.42 10.80
CA VAL A 17 -9.89 21.71 10.08
C VAL A 17 -10.11 20.36 10.77
N LEU A 18 -11.36 20.10 11.18
CA LEU A 18 -11.76 18.83 11.80
C LEU A 18 -12.73 18.12 10.85
N ASP A 19 -12.26 17.06 10.20
CA ASP A 19 -13.07 16.27 9.27
C ASP A 19 -13.57 14.97 9.92
N PHE A 20 -14.77 15.01 10.47
CA PHE A 20 -15.47 13.83 11.01
C PHE A 20 -16.26 13.06 9.92
N GLY A 21 -16.41 13.66 8.73
CA GLY A 21 -17.19 13.08 7.64
C GLY A 21 -16.36 12.27 6.65
N GLY A 22 -15.05 12.09 6.89
CA GLY A 22 -14.14 11.39 5.99
C GLY A 22 -14.04 12.02 4.59
N ASN A 23 -14.32 13.32 4.45
CA ASN A 23 -14.31 14.01 3.16
C ASN A 23 -12.91 14.05 2.54
N ILE A 24 -11.86 14.26 3.33
CA ILE A 24 -10.46 14.26 2.86
C ILE A 24 -10.11 12.89 2.29
N LEU A 25 -10.54 11.81 2.96
CA LEU A 25 -10.31 10.44 2.48
C LEU A 25 -11.11 10.12 1.21
N ARG A 26 -12.36 10.60 1.12
CA ARG A 26 -13.26 10.34 -0.03
C ARG A 26 -12.89 11.13 -1.28
N HIS A 27 -12.47 12.39 -1.10
CA HIS A 27 -12.28 13.34 -2.19
C HIS A 27 -10.84 13.78 -2.37
N GLY A 28 -9.91 13.39 -1.51
CA GLY A 28 -8.54 13.89 -1.52
C GLY A 28 -8.38 15.24 -0.80
N PRO A 29 -7.14 15.79 -0.79
CA PRO A 29 -6.84 17.10 -0.24
C PRO A 29 -7.68 18.21 -0.89
N VAL A 30 -7.89 19.30 -0.17
CA VAL A 30 -8.77 20.39 -0.66
C VAL A 30 -8.21 21.09 -1.90
N ASP A 31 -6.89 21.10 -2.05
CA ASP A 31 -6.14 21.67 -3.16
C ASP A 31 -5.89 20.67 -4.32
N ASP A 32 -6.20 19.38 -4.12
CA ASP A 32 -6.08 18.31 -5.13
C ASP A 32 -7.27 17.34 -5.06
N LEU A 33 -8.46 17.85 -5.37
CA LEU A 33 -9.70 17.08 -5.29
C LEU A 33 -9.79 16.02 -6.39
N ARG A 34 -9.93 14.76 -5.98
CA ARG A 34 -10.18 13.59 -6.81
C ARG A 34 -11.67 13.32 -6.89
N ILE A 35 -12.32 13.84 -7.93
CA ILE A 35 -13.74 13.59 -8.20
C ILE A 35 -13.85 12.44 -9.19
N LYS A 36 -14.56 11.36 -8.82
CA LYS A 36 -14.92 10.32 -9.80
C LYS A 36 -15.84 10.95 -10.84
N ALA A 37 -15.51 10.81 -12.13
CA ALA A 37 -16.42 11.18 -13.19
C ALA A 37 -17.75 10.47 -12.96
N ARG A 38 -18.87 11.21 -12.98
CA ARG A 38 -20.18 10.57 -13.03
C ARG A 38 -20.22 9.73 -14.30
N GLY A 39 -20.58 8.46 -14.18
CA GLY A 39 -20.91 7.65 -15.35
C GLY A 39 -21.94 8.39 -16.20
N ALA A 40 -21.93 8.17 -17.51
CA ALA A 40 -22.98 8.66 -18.39
C ALA A 40 -24.30 8.03 -17.93
N ASP A 41 -25.01 8.74 -17.05
CA ASP A 41 -26.35 8.42 -16.63
C ASP A 41 -27.24 8.78 -17.82
N ASP A 42 -27.99 7.82 -18.33
CA ASP A 42 -28.91 8.00 -19.46
C ASP A 42 -30.15 8.82 -19.08
N GLY A 43 -30.18 9.34 -17.84
CA GLY A 43 -31.25 10.17 -17.31
C GLY A 43 -32.45 9.35 -16.87
N THR A 44 -32.34 8.02 -16.86
CA THR A 44 -33.41 7.16 -16.37
C THR A 44 -33.46 7.25 -14.84
N PRO A 45 -34.60 7.62 -14.24
CA PRO A 45 -34.72 7.67 -12.80
C PRO A 45 -34.37 6.31 -12.19
N PRO A 46 -33.54 6.26 -11.13
CA PRO A 46 -33.13 5.00 -10.53
C PRO A 46 -34.36 4.22 -10.05
N ALA A 47 -34.49 2.98 -10.50
CA ALA A 47 -35.57 2.07 -10.15
C ALA A 47 -35.05 0.89 -9.33
N LYS A 48 -35.93 0.27 -8.54
CA LYS A 48 -35.68 -0.96 -7.80
C LYS A 48 -36.86 -1.92 -7.97
N GLU A 49 -36.58 -3.21 -7.89
CA GLU A 49 -37.59 -4.26 -7.92
C GLU A 49 -38.06 -4.57 -6.49
N CYS A 50 -39.37 -4.67 -6.30
CA CYS A 50 -39.95 -5.08 -5.02
C CYS A 50 -39.73 -6.60 -4.81
N PRO A 51 -39.11 -7.06 -3.72
CA PRO A 51 -38.83 -8.48 -3.51
C PRO A 51 -40.09 -9.33 -3.26
N ASN A 52 -41.24 -8.70 -2.98
CA ASN A 52 -42.49 -9.40 -2.67
C ASN A 52 -43.42 -9.55 -3.89
N CYS A 53 -43.51 -8.52 -4.73
CA CYS A 53 -44.42 -8.53 -5.89
C CYS A 53 -43.72 -8.31 -7.24
N ASN A 54 -42.39 -8.17 -7.24
CA ASN A 54 -41.54 -7.95 -8.42
C ASN A 54 -41.92 -6.70 -9.25
N ALA A 55 -42.67 -5.77 -8.66
CA ALA A 55 -42.95 -4.49 -9.30
C ALA A 55 -41.66 -3.66 -9.39
N LEU A 56 -41.38 -3.13 -10.58
CA LEU A 56 -40.36 -2.10 -10.80
C LEU A 56 -40.91 -0.76 -10.35
N ILE A 57 -40.31 -0.21 -9.29
CA ILE A 57 -40.75 1.03 -8.65
C ILE A 57 -39.58 2.00 -8.53
N HIS A 58 -39.87 3.29 -8.33
CA HIS A 58 -38.82 4.29 -8.13
C HIS A 58 -37.98 3.97 -6.86
N ALA A 59 -36.65 4.06 -6.95
CA ALA A 59 -35.74 3.64 -5.90
C ALA A 59 -35.98 4.35 -4.55
N ALA A 60 -36.50 5.58 -4.59
CA ALA A 60 -36.79 6.40 -3.42
C ALA A 60 -38.00 5.95 -2.58
N TYR A 61 -38.86 5.05 -3.06
CA TYR A 61 -40.02 4.57 -2.27
C TYR A 61 -39.57 3.78 -1.04
N THR A 62 -39.97 4.19 0.16
CA THR A 62 -39.74 3.42 1.39
C THR A 62 -40.75 2.30 1.58
N THR A 63 -41.87 2.34 0.85
CA THR A 63 -42.92 1.32 0.84
C THR A 63 -43.37 1.08 -0.59
N CYS A 64 -43.57 -0.18 -0.97
CA CYS A 64 -44.02 -0.53 -2.31
C CYS A 64 -45.47 -0.05 -2.52
N PRO A 65 -45.75 0.77 -3.55
CA PRO A 65 -47.10 1.27 -3.82
C PRO A 65 -48.08 0.16 -4.27
N GLU A 66 -47.57 -0.97 -4.79
CA GLU A 66 -48.40 -2.06 -5.31
C GLU A 66 -48.84 -3.05 -4.22
N CYS A 67 -47.93 -3.43 -3.32
CA CYS A 67 -48.20 -4.50 -2.34
C CYS A 67 -47.99 -4.10 -0.88
N GLY A 68 -47.58 -2.85 -0.61
CA GLY A 68 -47.37 -2.34 0.74
C GLY A 68 -46.11 -2.84 1.43
N HIS A 69 -45.22 -3.56 0.75
CA HIS A 69 -43.95 -4.03 1.33
C HIS A 69 -43.08 -2.86 1.80
N GLU A 70 -42.71 -2.84 3.08
CA GLU A 70 -41.79 -1.85 3.67
C GLU A 70 -40.34 -2.23 3.40
N PHE A 71 -39.60 -1.32 2.76
CA PHE A 71 -38.18 -1.51 2.51
C PHE A 71 -37.37 -1.16 3.78
N PRO A 72 -36.27 -1.87 4.06
CA PRO A 72 -35.40 -1.55 5.19
C PRO A 72 -34.90 -0.11 5.06
N GLN A 73 -34.93 0.62 6.17
CA GLN A 73 -34.33 1.96 6.22
C GLN A 73 -32.84 1.84 5.93
N GLN A 74 -32.35 2.64 4.98
CA GLN A 74 -30.92 2.76 4.78
C GLN A 74 -30.32 3.35 6.06
N GLU A 75 -29.43 2.60 6.70
CA GLU A 75 -28.61 3.12 7.79
C GLU A 75 -27.87 4.35 7.25
N ARG A 76 -28.20 5.51 7.81
CA ARG A 76 -27.46 6.73 7.50
C ARG A 76 -26.09 6.56 8.12
N GLU A 77 -25.05 6.64 7.31
CA GLU A 77 -23.69 6.70 7.84
C GLU A 77 -23.59 7.89 8.80
N THR A 78 -23.44 7.57 10.09
CA THR A 78 -23.11 8.56 11.11
C THR A 78 -21.66 8.97 10.93
N HIS A 79 -21.36 10.25 11.09
CA HIS A 79 -19.97 10.72 11.09
C HIS A 79 -19.15 10.00 12.17
N ASP A 80 -17.85 9.90 11.97
CA ASP A 80 -16.96 9.26 12.94
C ASP A 80 -16.94 10.01 14.27
N ARG A 81 -16.55 9.29 15.34
CA ARG A 81 -16.37 9.88 16.70
C ARG A 81 -15.10 10.70 16.82
N GLN A 82 -14.14 10.50 15.91
CA GLN A 82 -12.85 11.18 15.89
C GLN A 82 -12.64 11.84 14.52
N ALA A 83 -11.93 12.96 14.50
CA ALA A 83 -11.57 13.63 13.26
C ALA A 83 -10.48 12.85 12.53
N SER A 84 -10.52 12.85 11.19
CA SER A 84 -9.51 12.23 10.35
C SER A 84 -8.12 12.83 10.58
N THR A 85 -7.09 11.99 10.61
CA THR A 85 -5.67 12.40 10.61
C THR A 85 -5.13 12.71 9.22
N ALA A 86 -5.92 12.48 8.16
CA ALA A 86 -5.48 12.71 6.79
C ALA A 86 -5.12 14.19 6.54
N GLY A 87 -3.99 14.42 5.87
CA GLY A 87 -3.54 15.75 5.51
C GLY A 87 -4.55 16.51 4.66
N ILE A 88 -4.91 17.72 5.10
CA ILE A 88 -5.90 18.57 4.43
C ILE A 88 -5.34 19.26 3.18
N LEU A 89 -4.02 19.46 3.13
CA LEU A 89 -3.28 20.00 1.99
C LEU A 89 -2.43 18.92 1.34
N SER A 90 -2.31 18.97 0.01
CA SER A 90 -1.40 18.10 -0.73
C SER A 90 0.05 18.31 -0.27
N GLY A 91 0.84 17.23 -0.31
CA GLY A 91 2.24 17.28 0.11
C GLY A 91 2.47 17.29 1.62
N GLN A 92 1.43 17.37 2.45
CA GLN A 92 1.58 17.18 3.89
C GLN A 92 2.09 15.76 4.16
N VAL A 93 3.21 15.67 4.88
CA VAL A 93 3.94 14.43 5.15
C VAL A 93 3.62 13.95 6.56
N GLU A 94 3.24 12.68 6.69
CA GLU A 94 3.11 11.98 7.94
C GLU A 94 4.06 10.78 7.93
N ASP A 95 4.99 10.73 8.87
CA ASP A 95 5.93 9.62 9.04
C ASP A 95 5.51 8.81 10.27
N THR A 96 5.18 7.53 10.07
CA THR A 96 4.75 6.62 11.14
C THR A 96 5.77 5.49 11.29
N GLU A 97 6.19 5.24 12.53
CA GLU A 97 7.08 4.14 12.86
C GLU A 97 6.27 2.89 13.24
N TYR A 98 6.69 1.74 12.72
CA TYR A 98 6.11 0.44 13.01
C TYR A 98 7.18 -0.53 13.46
N GLU A 99 6.85 -1.37 14.44
CA GLU A 99 7.57 -2.61 14.71
C GLU A 99 7.19 -3.65 13.65
N VAL A 100 8.17 -4.42 13.19
CA VAL A 100 7.97 -5.46 12.19
C VAL A 100 7.89 -6.82 12.88
N GLU A 101 6.79 -7.52 12.65
CA GLU A 101 6.54 -8.86 13.19
C GLU A 101 7.10 -9.96 12.29
N ASP A 102 6.98 -9.77 10.97
CA ASP A 102 7.41 -10.73 9.96
C ASP A 102 7.76 -10.04 8.63
N VAL A 103 8.56 -10.69 7.80
CA VAL A 103 8.95 -10.21 6.47
C VAL A 103 8.83 -11.31 5.44
N VAL A 104 8.10 -11.04 4.36
CA VAL A 104 7.93 -11.96 3.23
C VAL A 104 8.56 -11.37 1.98
N TYR A 105 9.33 -12.20 1.27
CA TYR A 105 9.99 -11.86 0.02
C TYR A 105 9.34 -12.62 -1.13
N SER A 106 9.05 -11.94 -2.24
CA SER A 106 8.48 -12.59 -3.42
C SER A 106 8.90 -11.92 -4.71
N VAL A 107 8.90 -12.69 -5.80
CA VAL A 107 9.13 -12.18 -7.15
C VAL A 107 7.87 -11.43 -7.61
N HIS A 108 8.05 -10.20 -8.08
CA HIS A 108 6.95 -9.38 -8.59
C HIS A 108 7.19 -8.96 -10.05
N VAL A 109 6.18 -9.24 -10.87
CA VAL A 109 6.05 -8.74 -12.24
C VAL A 109 4.93 -7.72 -12.30
N LYS A 110 5.22 -6.54 -12.85
CA LYS A 110 4.23 -5.48 -12.98
C LYS A 110 3.08 -5.94 -13.88
N ARG A 111 1.84 -5.73 -13.43
CA ARG A 111 0.64 -6.13 -14.19
C ARG A 111 0.62 -5.45 -15.56
N GLY A 112 0.46 -6.25 -16.62
CA GLY A 112 0.39 -5.78 -18.00
C GLY A 112 1.73 -5.33 -18.57
N ALA A 113 2.85 -5.74 -17.96
CA ALA A 113 4.17 -5.51 -18.51
C ALA A 113 4.50 -6.49 -19.64
N ASP A 114 5.25 -6.03 -20.63
CA ASP A 114 5.76 -6.86 -21.72
C ASP A 114 6.76 -7.91 -21.20
N GLU A 115 6.99 -8.99 -21.96
CA GLU A 115 7.89 -10.10 -21.57
C GLU A 115 9.32 -9.66 -21.23
N GLY A 116 9.77 -8.52 -21.75
CA GLY A 116 11.10 -7.96 -21.46
C GLY A 116 11.17 -6.97 -20.29
N HIS A 117 10.07 -6.72 -19.58
CA HIS A 117 10.09 -5.77 -18.46
C HIS A 117 10.85 -6.38 -17.27
N PRO A 118 11.86 -5.67 -16.72
CA PRO A 118 12.66 -6.21 -15.63
C PRO A 118 11.82 -6.49 -14.39
N ARG A 119 12.08 -7.61 -13.73
CA ARG A 119 11.33 -8.01 -12.54
C ARG A 119 11.82 -7.23 -11.32
N THR A 120 11.03 -7.29 -10.25
CA THR A 120 11.35 -6.65 -8.97
C THR A 120 11.12 -7.63 -7.84
N MET A 121 11.96 -7.59 -6.80
CA MET A 121 11.67 -8.28 -5.55
C MET A 121 10.69 -7.43 -4.75
N ARG A 122 9.52 -7.97 -4.41
CA ARG A 122 8.58 -7.36 -3.48
C ARG A 122 8.96 -7.80 -2.07
N VAL A 123 9.07 -6.82 -1.18
CA VAL A 123 9.30 -7.04 0.24
C VAL A 123 8.04 -6.60 0.97
N GLU A 124 7.47 -7.49 1.78
CA GLU A 124 6.25 -7.24 2.54
C GLU A 124 6.56 -7.34 4.04
N TYR A 125 6.32 -6.26 4.77
CA TYR A 125 6.52 -6.17 6.21
C TYR A 125 5.18 -6.29 6.92
N GLN A 126 5.03 -7.28 7.80
CA GLN A 126 3.90 -7.37 8.71
C GLN A 126 4.12 -6.40 9.87
N VAL A 127 3.25 -5.40 9.99
CA VAL A 127 3.36 -4.31 10.98
C VAL A 127 2.20 -4.29 11.98
N GLY A 128 1.50 -5.43 12.07
CA GLY A 128 0.37 -5.65 12.96
C GLY A 128 -0.61 -6.66 12.37
N TRP A 129 -1.70 -6.93 13.09
CA TRP A 129 -2.71 -7.90 12.66
C TRP A 129 -3.34 -7.47 11.33
N ASN A 130 -3.08 -8.25 10.27
CA ASN A 130 -3.62 -8.04 8.92
C ASN A 130 -3.22 -6.68 8.32
N HIS A 131 -2.10 -6.10 8.79
CA HIS A 131 -1.55 -4.87 8.28
C HIS A 131 -0.16 -5.14 7.69
N TRP A 132 -0.06 -4.96 6.37
CA TRP A 132 1.16 -5.22 5.61
C TRP A 132 1.57 -3.98 4.83
N GLN A 133 2.86 -3.65 4.91
CA GLN A 133 3.47 -2.61 4.08
C GLN A 133 4.40 -3.24 3.05
N SER A 134 4.28 -2.82 1.79
CA SER A 134 5.14 -3.33 0.71
C SER A 134 6.14 -2.27 0.22
N GLU A 135 7.29 -2.74 -0.26
CA GLU A 135 8.19 -2.01 -1.14
C GLU A 135 8.74 -2.91 -2.25
N TRP A 136 9.40 -2.31 -3.25
CA TRP A 136 9.94 -3.02 -4.41
C TRP A 136 11.43 -2.71 -4.60
N VAL A 137 12.21 -3.77 -4.74
CA VAL A 137 13.66 -3.73 -4.93
C VAL A 137 13.97 -4.11 -6.38
N CYS A 138 14.54 -3.17 -7.13
CA CYS A 138 14.71 -3.24 -8.58
C CYS A 138 16.06 -3.88 -8.99
N LEU A 139 16.30 -5.14 -8.62
CA LEU A 139 17.57 -5.81 -8.92
C LEU A 139 17.77 -6.03 -10.43
N GLU A 140 16.77 -6.43 -11.20
CA GLU A 140 16.97 -6.64 -12.66
C GLU A 140 16.89 -5.35 -13.50
N HIS A 141 16.72 -4.18 -12.88
CA HIS A 141 16.70 -2.91 -13.60
C HIS A 141 18.12 -2.43 -13.92
N ALA A 142 18.24 -1.33 -14.67
CA ALA A 142 19.51 -0.65 -14.93
C ALA A 142 19.53 0.77 -14.30
N GLY A 143 20.72 1.37 -14.26
CA GLY A 143 20.90 2.77 -13.85
C GLY A 143 20.55 3.04 -12.39
N TYR A 144 19.87 4.16 -12.14
CA TYR A 144 19.57 4.63 -10.78
C TYR A 144 18.74 3.64 -9.96
N ALA A 145 17.80 2.93 -10.60
CA ALA A 145 16.96 1.94 -9.91
C ALA A 145 17.79 0.75 -9.40
N ARG A 146 18.70 0.21 -10.23
CA ARG A 146 19.67 -0.82 -9.82
C ARG A 146 20.56 -0.32 -8.71
N GLY A 147 21.17 0.86 -8.85
CA GLY A 147 22.08 1.40 -7.84
C GLY A 147 21.42 1.54 -6.47
N LYS A 148 20.14 1.92 -6.44
CA LYS A 148 19.37 1.97 -5.19
C LYS A 148 19.09 0.58 -4.61
N ALA A 149 18.78 -0.40 -5.47
CA ALA A 149 18.58 -1.79 -5.07
C ALA A 149 19.87 -2.42 -4.51
N GLU A 150 21.02 -2.16 -5.13
CA GLU A 150 22.31 -2.65 -4.63
C GLU A 150 22.67 -2.03 -3.27
N ALA A 151 22.39 -0.74 -3.07
CA ALA A 151 22.60 -0.09 -1.78
C ALA A 151 21.70 -0.72 -0.70
N TRP A 152 20.42 -0.94 -1.01
CA TRP A 152 19.47 -1.63 -0.13
C TRP A 152 19.96 -3.04 0.25
N TRP A 153 20.50 -3.78 -0.72
CA TRP A 153 21.02 -5.14 -0.51
C TRP A 153 22.27 -5.12 0.37
N ARG A 154 23.26 -4.29 0.05
CA ARG A 154 24.52 -4.17 0.80
C ARG A 154 24.33 -3.68 2.22
N GLU A 155 23.23 -3.02 2.54
CA GLU A 155 22.91 -2.65 3.93
C GLU A 155 22.44 -3.86 4.76
N ARG A 156 21.83 -4.86 4.12
CA ARG A 156 21.19 -6.02 4.77
C ARG A 156 22.00 -7.31 4.65
N SER A 157 22.80 -7.48 3.61
CA SER A 157 23.50 -8.72 3.35
C SER A 157 25.02 -8.54 3.33
N ASN A 158 25.70 -9.66 3.54
CA ASN A 158 27.12 -9.84 3.21
C ASN A 158 27.30 -10.70 1.94
N GLU A 159 26.22 -11.28 1.40
CA GLU A 159 26.24 -11.95 0.10
C GLU A 159 26.48 -10.93 -1.03
N PRO A 160 27.10 -11.37 -2.14
CA PRO A 160 27.18 -10.56 -3.35
C PRO A 160 25.78 -10.12 -3.79
N VAL A 161 25.68 -8.97 -4.46
CA VAL A 161 24.38 -8.50 -4.94
C VAL A 161 23.91 -9.39 -6.10
N PRO A 162 22.74 -10.04 -5.99
CA PRO A 162 22.23 -10.93 -7.03
C PRO A 162 21.95 -10.19 -8.34
N ASP A 163 22.13 -10.88 -9.46
CA ASP A 163 21.80 -10.35 -10.79
C ASP A 163 20.36 -10.69 -11.21
N SER A 164 19.73 -11.66 -10.55
CA SER A 164 18.33 -12.02 -10.76
C SER A 164 17.48 -11.80 -9.51
N VAL A 165 16.19 -11.52 -9.71
CA VAL A 165 15.22 -11.40 -8.62
C VAL A 165 14.93 -12.75 -7.98
N ASP A 166 14.96 -13.85 -8.73
CA ASP A 166 14.73 -15.20 -8.18
C ASP A 166 15.82 -15.55 -7.14
N GLU A 167 17.09 -15.41 -7.52
CA GLU A 167 18.23 -15.64 -6.63
C GLU A 167 18.15 -14.77 -5.37
N ALA A 168 17.75 -13.50 -5.54
CA ALA A 168 17.58 -12.59 -4.42
C ALA A 168 16.50 -13.03 -3.43
N VAL A 169 15.37 -13.53 -3.93
CA VAL A 169 14.28 -14.07 -3.11
C VAL A 169 14.72 -15.35 -2.41
N ASP A 170 15.47 -16.22 -3.09
CA ASP A 170 15.99 -17.47 -2.51
C ASP A 170 16.95 -17.18 -1.35
N ILE A 171 17.92 -16.29 -1.55
CA ILE A 171 18.86 -15.87 -0.49
C ILE A 171 18.10 -15.20 0.66
N ALA A 172 17.14 -14.32 0.37
CA ALA A 172 16.37 -13.64 1.40
C ALA A 172 15.53 -14.62 2.23
N SER A 173 14.87 -15.57 1.57
CA SER A 173 14.05 -16.60 2.22
C SER A 173 14.89 -17.60 3.03
N ALA A 174 16.16 -17.79 2.66
CA ALA A 174 17.13 -18.59 3.41
C ALA A 174 17.76 -17.84 4.61
N GLY A 175 17.36 -16.60 4.88
CA GLY A 175 17.89 -15.80 5.98
C GLY A 175 19.19 -15.04 5.66
N GLY A 176 19.50 -14.86 4.37
CA GLY A 176 20.69 -14.13 3.91
C GLY A 176 20.60 -12.60 4.05
N LEU A 177 19.51 -12.07 4.63
CA LEU A 177 19.31 -10.65 4.92
C LEU A 177 19.21 -10.39 6.43
N ALA A 178 19.70 -9.23 6.87
CA ALA A 178 19.52 -8.74 8.22
C ALA A 178 18.03 -8.67 8.57
N PRO A 179 17.60 -9.15 9.74
CA PRO A 179 16.22 -9.02 10.19
C PRO A 179 15.80 -7.55 10.19
N THR A 180 14.67 -7.22 9.56
CA THR A 180 14.10 -5.87 9.67
C THR A 180 13.20 -5.86 10.90
N VAL A 181 13.58 -5.13 11.95
CA VAL A 181 12.83 -5.09 13.22
C VAL A 181 11.88 -3.91 13.30
N GLY A 182 12.09 -2.89 12.47
CA GLY A 182 11.19 -1.73 12.40
C GLY A 182 11.33 -0.99 11.08
N ILE A 183 10.25 -0.31 10.68
CA ILE A 183 10.22 0.54 9.49
C ILE A 183 9.55 1.88 9.80
N THR A 184 10.00 2.93 9.10
CA THR A 184 9.26 4.21 9.05
C THR A 184 8.56 4.30 7.71
N VAL A 185 7.24 4.46 7.73
CA VAL A 185 6.38 4.60 6.56
C VAL A 185 5.96 6.05 6.44
N ARG A 186 6.22 6.63 5.27
CA ARG A 186 5.83 7.96 4.89
C ARG A 186 4.55 7.94 4.08
N ARG A 187 3.53 8.63 4.58
CA ARG A 187 2.32 8.98 3.85
C ARG A 187 2.41 10.43 3.40
N VAL A 188 2.11 10.67 2.13
CA VAL A 188 2.03 12.03 1.57
C VAL A 188 0.60 12.27 1.12
N ALA A 189 -0.04 13.31 1.67
CA ALA A 189 -1.38 13.70 1.28
C ALA A 189 -1.44 13.99 -0.23
N GLY A 190 -2.37 13.33 -0.94
CA GLY A 190 -2.46 13.43 -2.40
C GLY A 190 -1.60 12.43 -3.18
N GLU A 191 -0.82 11.56 -2.54
CA GLU A 191 -0.24 10.38 -3.20
C GLU A 191 -1.19 9.17 -3.09
N LYS A 192 -0.93 8.10 -3.87
CA LYS A 192 -1.74 6.88 -3.86
C LYS A 192 -1.17 5.80 -2.94
N TYR A 193 0.14 5.78 -2.76
CA TYR A 193 0.86 4.71 -2.07
C TYR A 193 1.81 5.30 -1.04
N ASP A 194 1.82 4.69 0.14
CA ASP A 194 2.75 5.01 1.20
C ASP A 194 4.12 4.41 0.88
N ARG A 195 5.20 5.03 1.40
CA ARG A 195 6.58 4.65 1.07
C ARG A 195 7.36 4.33 2.33
N VAL A 196 8.09 3.22 2.34
CA VAL A 196 9.08 2.96 3.38
C VAL A 196 10.27 3.90 3.15
N VAL A 197 10.66 4.65 4.18
CA VAL A 197 11.71 5.69 4.08
C VAL A 197 12.89 5.47 5.02
N LYS A 198 12.71 4.67 6.08
CA LYS A 198 13.77 4.30 7.02
C LYS A 198 13.56 2.89 7.54
N TYR A 199 14.64 2.32 8.02
CA TYR A 199 14.69 0.95 8.53
C TYR A 199 15.43 0.92 9.86
N ARG A 200 14.98 0.03 10.73
CA ARG A 200 15.74 -0.43 11.89
C ARG A 200 16.08 -1.89 11.62
N LEU A 201 17.36 -2.13 11.34
CA LEU A 201 17.87 -3.45 10.97
C LEU A 201 18.57 -4.10 12.16
N GLY A 202 18.41 -5.41 12.28
CA GLY A 202 19.23 -6.25 13.13
C GLY A 202 20.64 -6.45 12.57
N PRO A 203 21.45 -7.31 13.20
CA PRO A 203 22.76 -7.65 12.68
C PRO A 203 22.64 -8.36 11.33
N LYS A 204 23.62 -8.12 10.45
CA LYS A 204 23.73 -8.89 9.22
C LYS A 204 24.03 -10.36 9.51
N PRO A 205 23.45 -11.30 8.76
CA PRO A 205 23.84 -12.70 8.85
C PRO A 205 25.32 -12.86 8.49
N VAL A 206 25.97 -13.79 9.20
CA VAL A 206 27.34 -14.17 8.90
C VAL A 206 27.31 -15.03 7.63
N ARG A 207 28.19 -14.73 6.68
CA ARG A 207 28.40 -15.59 5.52
C ARG A 207 29.27 -16.76 5.97
N ASP A 208 28.74 -17.96 5.96
CA ASP A 208 29.55 -19.16 6.17
C ASP A 208 30.60 -19.24 5.06
N PRO A 209 31.86 -19.57 5.37
CA PRO A 209 32.87 -19.78 4.35
C PRO A 209 32.40 -20.91 3.42
N GLU A 210 32.59 -20.73 2.10
CA GLU A 210 32.32 -21.82 1.15
C GLU A 210 33.09 -23.06 1.61
N PRO A 211 32.41 -24.23 1.71
CA PRO A 211 33.08 -25.46 2.10
C PRO A 211 34.23 -25.70 1.11
N GLU A 212 35.43 -25.89 1.65
CA GLU A 212 36.60 -26.21 0.84
C GLU A 212 36.25 -27.47 0.03
N TYR A 213 36.24 -27.33 -1.30
CA TYR A 213 35.96 -28.45 -2.18
C TYR A 213 37.05 -29.49 -1.99
N VAL A 214 36.72 -30.56 -1.28
CA VAL A 214 37.57 -31.75 -1.22
C VAL A 214 37.28 -32.53 -2.50
N PRO A 215 38.24 -32.63 -3.45
CA PRO A 215 38.04 -33.45 -4.63
C PRO A 215 37.68 -34.85 -4.18
N ALA A 216 36.64 -35.43 -4.77
CA ALA A 216 36.36 -36.85 -4.56
C ALA A 216 37.59 -37.64 -5.04
N ASP A 217 38.07 -38.55 -4.21
CA ASP A 217 39.06 -39.53 -4.64
C ASP A 217 38.32 -40.50 -5.57
N ASP A 218 38.49 -40.31 -6.88
CA ASP A 218 37.84 -41.12 -7.92
C ASP A 218 38.17 -42.62 -7.77
N ASP A 219 39.24 -42.97 -7.02
CA ASP A 219 39.62 -44.35 -6.68
C ASP A 219 38.73 -44.98 -5.59
N LEU A 220 37.87 -44.21 -4.91
CA LEU A 220 36.97 -44.68 -3.84
C LEU A 220 35.50 -44.81 -4.27
N ILE A 221 35.16 -44.56 -5.54
CA ILE A 221 33.79 -44.71 -6.07
C ILE A 221 33.69 -46.08 -6.76
N PRO A 222 33.17 -47.14 -6.09
CA PRO A 222 32.91 -48.40 -6.76
C PRO A 222 31.79 -48.22 -7.79
N PHE A 223 32.11 -48.49 -9.06
CA PHE A 223 31.17 -48.55 -10.18
C PHE A 223 30.03 -49.55 -9.95
#